data_AF-A0A7S1U848-F1
#
_entry.id   AF-A0A7S1U848-F1
#
_cell.length_a   1.000
_cell.length_b   1.000
_cell.length_c   1.000
_cell.angle_alpha   90.00
_cell.angle_beta   90.00
_cell.angle_gamma   90.00
#
_symmetry.space_group_name_H-M   'P 1'
#
loop_
_entity.id
_entity.type
_entity.pdbx_description
1 polymer ?
#
loop_
_entity_poly.entity_id
_entity_poly.type
_entity_poly.pdbx_seq_one_letter_code
_entity_poly.pdbx_strand_id
1 'polypeptide(L)'
;MRRALCLLCLLLGCGAAAAKKAPKGAKKLTKDEVQAYELFNLGVERRGYNDLAGAAKYYRKALQFKPDLVEARINLGVVLGDLGQTDAAFSTFADALEYVQDTKLHADILSNTGHLYLGMAERDSKHLADSERFFTMAVNVMPTHVSSHYNLGVSYTERGMYRAARSSYERVLELSPGHTQARLNLANTYYFLEQDIGETIKHFDMALDDPELDRDTKRMIYINKSQMLQRFRGDPLSAMEAAEEALFLEPEDVHVITIISAIRRNMCDWEGYEERQQDMIVTCLKDVAKGGTLLATPYDFTLIPHAGDALLGVVSEAASRRFRGVAQYDHRRAAAAGPLKIAYLSCDFRNHAMGQLTRGMILHQDRRQAAVDVSLFSYGVHDGSEERKDFESVAGFNEIRTLGDDAAAARIAAKETHIVIDLMAWTTHSRTAILGRKPAPILVNYLGYPGTFGSNVVDYALVDAVVAPPEGVAAWSEKLAYLPHTYQANMYPMDVPICASAAACRRKLEQDVQDHPGSRDVFSKASFLMCNFNNVDKVEPVVYRTWLNFMQRHREAVLLLLSQKGKAQNVVRANLHDEAAAGGVHPGRIIFMERNDWKPHLERIGGGGNFFDTDAEGAPPTAAGAPPGG
;
A
#
# COMPACT_ATOMS: atom_id res chain seq x y z
N MET A 1 41.59 -44.21 -20.13
CA MET A 1 40.87 -44.06 -21.42
C MET A 1 39.36 -44.39 -21.39
N ARG A 2 38.79 -44.96 -20.31
CA ARG A 2 37.32 -45.13 -20.13
C ARG A 2 36.64 -44.16 -19.15
N ARG A 3 37.40 -43.29 -18.46
CA ARG A 3 36.86 -42.23 -17.58
C ARG A 3 36.62 -40.88 -18.28
N ALA A 4 37.13 -40.68 -19.49
CA ALA A 4 37.01 -39.42 -20.22
C ALA A 4 35.72 -39.26 -21.03
N LEU A 5 34.95 -40.34 -21.26
CA LEU A 5 33.67 -40.27 -21.99
C LEU A 5 32.46 -39.95 -21.10
N CYS A 6 32.62 -39.99 -19.77
CA CYS A 6 31.51 -39.73 -18.83
C CYS A 6 31.30 -38.22 -18.57
N LEU A 7 32.33 -37.39 -18.79
CA LEU A 7 32.23 -35.93 -18.60
C LEU A 7 31.48 -35.21 -19.73
N LEU A 8 31.35 -35.80 -20.92
CA LEU A 8 30.64 -35.15 -22.03
C LEU A 8 29.10 -35.16 -21.86
N CYS A 9 28.55 -36.07 -21.05
CA CYS A 9 27.12 -36.14 -20.78
C CYS A 9 26.64 -35.11 -19.74
N LEU A 10 27.55 -34.55 -18.93
CA LEU A 10 27.23 -33.52 -17.94
C LEU A 10 27.28 -32.08 -18.50
N LEU A 11 27.86 -31.90 -19.69
CA LEU A 11 28.01 -30.58 -20.33
C LEU A 11 26.76 -30.11 -21.11
N LEU A 12 25.69 -30.92 -21.20
CA LEU A 12 24.50 -30.62 -22.02
C LEU A 12 23.14 -30.69 -21.31
N GLY A 13 23.09 -30.87 -19.97
CA GLY A 13 21.83 -30.70 -19.22
C GLY A 13 20.65 -31.59 -19.66
N CYS A 14 20.89 -32.80 -20.18
CA CYS A 14 19.84 -33.78 -20.47
C CYS A 14 19.87 -34.91 -19.44
N GLY A 15 18.69 -35.22 -18.87
CA GLY A 15 18.49 -36.33 -17.94
C GLY A 15 18.95 -37.69 -18.47
N ALA A 16 19.19 -38.60 -17.53
CA ALA A 16 19.76 -39.93 -17.76
C ALA A 16 18.84 -40.86 -18.59
N ALA A 17 18.84 -40.73 -19.92
CA ALA A 17 18.33 -41.76 -20.83
C ALA A 17 18.77 -41.55 -22.30
N ALA A 18 20.04 -41.76 -22.64
CA ALA A 18 20.48 -42.17 -24.00
C ALA A 18 22.01 -42.36 -24.08
N ALA A 19 22.51 -43.49 -23.59
CA ALA A 19 23.85 -43.93 -23.99
C ALA A 19 23.77 -44.63 -25.35
N LYS A 20 24.05 -43.92 -26.47
CA LYS A 20 24.47 -44.54 -27.74
C LYS A 20 25.08 -43.54 -28.75
N LYS A 21 26.34 -43.83 -29.09
CA LYS A 21 27.21 -43.27 -30.16
C LYS A 21 27.69 -41.82 -29.99
N ALA A 22 28.96 -41.68 -29.61
CA ALA A 22 29.72 -40.44 -29.70
C ALA A 22 29.73 -39.91 -31.16
N PRO A 23 29.55 -38.60 -31.39
CA PRO A 23 29.57 -38.02 -32.73
C PRO A 23 30.95 -38.18 -33.37
N LYS A 24 30.99 -38.56 -34.64
CA LYS A 24 32.21 -38.55 -35.46
C LYS A 24 32.63 -37.08 -35.66
N GLY A 25 33.75 -36.68 -35.07
CA GLY A 25 34.28 -35.30 -35.19
C GLY A 25 34.67 -34.63 -33.87
N ALA A 26 34.60 -35.30 -32.72
CA ALA A 26 34.99 -34.71 -31.43
C ALA A 26 36.47 -34.27 -31.42
N LYS A 27 36.70 -32.95 -31.35
CA LYS A 27 38.02 -32.34 -31.18
C LYS A 27 38.64 -32.88 -29.88
N LYS A 28 39.86 -33.43 -29.96
CA LYS A 28 40.60 -33.82 -28.75
C LYS A 28 41.02 -32.56 -28.01
N LEU A 29 40.56 -32.42 -26.77
CA LEU A 29 40.98 -31.35 -25.87
C LEU A 29 42.46 -31.50 -25.50
N THR A 30 43.16 -30.38 -25.35
CA THR A 30 44.52 -30.36 -24.81
C THR A 30 44.53 -30.66 -23.31
N LYS A 31 45.70 -30.96 -22.75
CA LYS A 31 45.86 -31.18 -21.31
C LYS A 31 45.45 -29.94 -20.49
N ASP A 32 45.76 -28.76 -20.99
CA ASP A 32 45.42 -27.49 -20.34
C ASP A 32 43.93 -27.19 -20.43
N GLU A 33 43.27 -27.50 -21.55
CA GLU A 33 41.81 -27.39 -21.68
C GLU A 33 41.09 -28.32 -20.70
N VAL A 34 41.54 -29.58 -20.58
CA VAL A 34 40.98 -30.52 -19.59
C VAL A 34 41.16 -29.98 -18.17
N GLN A 35 42.36 -29.48 -17.84
CA GLN A 35 42.65 -28.91 -16.53
C GLN A 35 41.79 -27.67 -16.22
N ALA A 36 41.55 -26.81 -17.21
CA ALA A 36 40.69 -25.64 -17.08
C ALA A 36 39.24 -26.03 -16.77
N TYR A 37 38.66 -27.00 -17.50
CA TYR A 37 37.29 -27.45 -17.25
C TYR A 37 37.12 -28.16 -15.91
N GLU A 38 38.12 -28.93 -15.46
CA GLU A 38 38.11 -29.53 -14.12
C GLU A 38 38.09 -28.46 -13.02
N LEU A 39 38.92 -27.42 -13.15
CA LEU A 39 38.96 -26.30 -12.22
C LEU A 39 37.67 -25.46 -12.26
N PHE A 40 37.11 -25.25 -13.44
CA PHE A 40 35.81 -24.59 -13.59
C PHE A 40 34.70 -25.35 -12.86
N ASN A 41 34.62 -26.67 -13.03
CA ASN A 41 33.62 -27.49 -12.35
C ASN A 41 33.79 -27.48 -10.83
N LEU A 42 35.03 -27.49 -10.32
CA LEU A 42 35.29 -27.29 -8.90
C LEU A 42 34.82 -25.92 -8.41
N GLY A 43 34.95 -24.87 -9.23
CA GLY A 43 34.38 -23.55 -8.95
C GLY A 43 32.85 -23.57 -8.84
N VAL A 44 32.19 -24.26 -9.77
CA VAL A 44 30.72 -24.45 -9.75
C VAL A 44 30.28 -25.21 -8.50
N GLU A 45 30.98 -26.28 -8.14
CA GLU A 45 30.72 -27.07 -6.94
C GLU A 45 30.87 -26.22 -5.66
N ARG A 46 31.96 -25.44 -5.54
CA ARG A 46 32.18 -24.57 -4.38
C ARG A 46 31.10 -23.50 -4.25
N ARG A 47 30.66 -22.92 -5.38
CA ARG A 47 29.53 -21.99 -5.39
C ARG A 47 28.24 -22.65 -4.91
N GLY A 48 27.99 -23.91 -5.29
CA GLY A 48 26.86 -24.70 -4.78
C GLY A 48 26.89 -24.92 -3.27
N TYR A 49 28.08 -24.98 -2.66
CA TYR A 49 28.27 -25.00 -1.20
C TYR A 49 28.27 -23.60 -0.56
N ASN A 50 27.94 -22.55 -1.30
CA ASN A 50 28.01 -21.15 -0.89
C ASN A 50 29.44 -20.69 -0.48
N ASP A 51 30.48 -21.41 -0.87
CA ASP A 51 31.89 -21.01 -0.71
C ASP A 51 32.29 -20.10 -1.88
N LEU A 52 31.83 -18.85 -1.82
CA LEU A 52 32.04 -17.84 -2.86
C LEU A 52 33.52 -17.53 -3.07
N ALA A 53 34.30 -17.41 -1.98
CA ALA A 53 35.73 -17.15 -2.07
C ALA A 53 36.50 -18.32 -2.71
N GLY A 54 36.14 -19.56 -2.36
CA GLY A 54 36.66 -20.77 -2.99
C GLY A 54 36.29 -20.85 -4.47
N ALA A 55 35.03 -20.58 -4.82
CA ALA A 55 34.58 -20.55 -6.20
C ALA A 55 35.39 -19.56 -7.06
N ALA A 56 35.53 -18.31 -6.59
CA ALA A 56 36.34 -17.29 -7.27
C ALA A 56 37.79 -17.73 -7.46
N LYS A 57 38.40 -18.39 -6.46
CA LYS A 57 39.76 -18.93 -6.55
C LYS A 57 39.88 -19.98 -7.66
N TYR A 58 38.94 -20.90 -7.77
CA TYR A 58 38.96 -21.94 -8.78
C TYR A 58 38.69 -21.42 -10.19
N TYR A 59 37.76 -20.46 -10.35
CA TYR A 59 37.55 -19.80 -11.65
C TYR A 59 38.80 -19.04 -12.13
N ARG A 60 39.45 -18.27 -11.24
CA ARG A 60 40.73 -17.61 -11.59
C ARG A 60 41.79 -18.61 -12.04
N LYS A 61 41.90 -19.77 -11.38
CA LYS A 61 42.82 -20.84 -11.79
C LYS A 61 42.44 -21.43 -13.14
N ALA A 62 41.15 -21.67 -13.40
CA ALA A 62 40.70 -22.16 -14.70
C ALA A 62 41.12 -21.19 -15.83
N LEU A 63 40.97 -19.89 -15.60
CA LEU A 63 41.35 -18.83 -16.54
C LEU A 63 42.86 -18.71 -16.78
N GLN A 64 43.71 -19.21 -15.86
CA GLN A 64 45.16 -19.30 -16.11
C GLN A 64 45.51 -20.35 -17.17
N PHE A 65 44.76 -21.45 -17.23
CA PHE A 65 44.95 -22.51 -18.23
C PHE A 65 44.20 -22.22 -19.53
N LYS A 66 43.05 -21.55 -19.45
CA LYS A 66 42.23 -21.17 -20.60
C LYS A 66 41.66 -19.75 -20.44
N PRO A 67 42.38 -18.70 -20.87
CA PRO A 67 41.93 -17.32 -20.72
C PRO A 67 40.65 -16.96 -21.47
N ASP A 68 40.33 -17.69 -22.54
CA ASP A 68 39.14 -17.53 -23.39
C ASP A 68 37.94 -18.39 -22.90
N LEU A 69 38.00 -18.97 -21.70
CA LEU A 69 36.88 -19.70 -21.10
C LEU A 69 35.83 -18.72 -20.55
N VAL A 70 34.95 -18.26 -21.43
CA VAL A 70 33.94 -17.21 -21.16
C VAL A 70 33.03 -17.57 -19.99
N GLU A 71 32.58 -18.82 -19.88
CA GLU A 71 31.69 -19.28 -18.81
C GLU A 71 32.35 -19.16 -17.43
N ALA A 72 33.67 -19.42 -17.34
CA ALA A 72 34.42 -19.22 -16.11
C ALA A 72 34.57 -17.73 -15.75
N ARG A 73 34.67 -16.84 -16.75
CA ARG A 73 34.68 -15.39 -16.52
C ARG A 73 33.32 -14.89 -16.05
N ILE A 74 32.23 -15.31 -16.70
CA ILE A 74 30.86 -14.95 -16.29
C ILE A 74 30.63 -15.37 -14.83
N ASN A 75 30.91 -16.62 -14.49
CA ASN A 75 30.70 -17.12 -13.13
C ASN A 75 31.63 -16.46 -12.11
N LEU A 76 32.86 -16.09 -12.50
CA LEU A 76 33.74 -15.28 -11.66
C LEU A 76 33.14 -13.89 -11.40
N GLY A 77 32.66 -13.19 -12.43
CA GLY A 77 32.04 -11.88 -12.32
C GLY A 77 30.83 -11.89 -11.37
N VAL A 78 29.94 -12.88 -11.51
CA VAL A 78 28.78 -13.05 -10.61
C VAL A 78 29.22 -13.23 -9.16
N VAL A 79 30.15 -14.15 -8.90
CA VAL A 79 30.66 -14.41 -7.54
C VAL A 79 31.37 -13.20 -6.94
N LEU A 80 32.08 -12.41 -7.75
CA LEU A 80 32.71 -11.16 -7.29
C LEU A 80 31.64 -10.13 -6.88
N GLY A 81 30.55 -10.05 -7.63
CA GLY A 81 29.37 -9.25 -7.27
C GLY A 81 28.78 -9.67 -5.93
N ASP A 82 28.54 -10.97 -5.76
CA ASP A 82 28.01 -11.55 -4.51
C ASP A 82 28.93 -11.30 -3.30
N LEU A 83 30.24 -11.19 -3.52
CA LEU A 83 31.25 -10.83 -2.51
C LEU A 83 31.36 -9.32 -2.24
N GLY A 84 30.55 -8.48 -2.91
CA GLY A 84 30.61 -7.02 -2.82
C GLY A 84 31.81 -6.39 -3.52
N GLN A 85 32.54 -7.15 -4.34
CA GLN A 85 33.69 -6.67 -5.13
C GLN A 85 33.22 -6.15 -6.49
N THR A 86 32.35 -5.14 -6.47
CA THR A 86 31.60 -4.65 -7.63
C THR A 86 32.50 -4.18 -8.78
N ASP A 87 33.57 -3.43 -8.50
CA ASP A 87 34.51 -2.97 -9.54
C ASP A 87 35.22 -4.12 -10.24
N ALA A 88 35.61 -5.15 -9.48
CA ALA A 88 36.24 -6.35 -10.03
C ALA A 88 35.25 -7.16 -10.87
N ALA A 89 33.97 -7.20 -10.46
CA ALA A 89 32.91 -7.86 -11.23
C ALA A 89 32.69 -7.16 -12.58
N PHE A 90 32.59 -5.82 -12.61
CA PHE A 90 32.49 -5.04 -13.85
C PHE A 90 33.68 -5.28 -14.78
N SER A 91 34.91 -5.23 -14.24
CA SER A 91 36.11 -5.53 -15.04
C SER A 91 36.06 -6.95 -15.61
N THR A 92 35.60 -7.93 -14.83
CA THR A 92 35.52 -9.33 -15.27
C THR A 92 34.47 -9.53 -16.39
N PHE A 93 33.34 -8.83 -16.32
CA PHE A 93 32.34 -8.86 -17.39
C PHE A 93 32.80 -8.13 -18.66
N ALA A 94 33.50 -7.00 -18.50
CA ALA A 94 34.11 -6.30 -19.64
C ALA A 94 35.13 -7.19 -20.36
N ASP A 95 36.02 -7.86 -19.62
CA ASP A 95 36.94 -8.85 -20.18
C ASP A 95 36.18 -9.99 -20.89
N ALA A 96 35.09 -10.49 -20.30
CA ALA A 96 34.31 -11.58 -20.89
C ALA A 96 33.72 -11.21 -22.26
N LEU A 97 33.33 -9.94 -22.47
CA LEU A 97 32.83 -9.45 -23.75
C LEU A 97 33.90 -9.46 -24.87
N GLU A 98 35.19 -9.40 -24.53
CA GLU A 98 36.26 -9.46 -25.53
C GLU A 98 36.43 -10.86 -26.14
N TYR A 99 36.10 -11.91 -25.37
CA TYR A 99 36.27 -13.31 -25.77
C TYR A 99 34.98 -13.96 -26.28
N VAL A 100 33.81 -13.37 -26.02
CA VAL A 100 32.53 -14.01 -26.32
C VAL A 100 32.23 -14.02 -27.82
N GLN A 101 31.88 -15.20 -28.33
CA GLN A 101 31.40 -15.39 -29.71
C GLN A 101 29.97 -15.96 -29.74
N ASP A 102 29.52 -16.56 -28.64
CA ASP A 102 28.19 -17.13 -28.51
C ASP A 102 27.18 -16.06 -28.12
N THR A 103 26.09 -15.95 -28.89
CA THR A 103 25.04 -14.95 -28.69
C THR A 103 24.37 -15.05 -27.32
N LYS A 104 24.19 -16.27 -26.79
CA LYS A 104 23.57 -16.48 -25.47
C LYS A 104 24.49 -15.98 -24.38
N LEU A 105 25.76 -16.40 -24.40
CA LEU A 105 26.74 -15.95 -23.42
C LEU A 105 26.94 -14.43 -23.48
N HIS A 106 26.87 -13.82 -24.66
CA HIS A 106 26.93 -12.36 -24.81
C HIS A 106 25.73 -11.70 -24.11
N ALA A 107 24.51 -12.20 -24.32
CA ALA A 107 23.33 -11.71 -23.62
C ALA A 107 23.42 -11.95 -22.10
N ASP A 108 23.94 -13.09 -21.64
CA ASP A 108 24.16 -13.41 -20.23
C ASP A 108 25.13 -12.41 -19.57
N ILE A 109 26.24 -12.06 -20.22
CA ILE A 109 27.20 -11.07 -19.70
C ILE A 109 26.54 -9.70 -19.53
N LEU A 110 25.81 -9.24 -20.55
CA LEU A 110 25.10 -7.97 -20.51
C LEU A 110 24.01 -7.97 -19.43
N SER A 111 23.26 -9.06 -19.31
CA SER A 111 22.22 -9.23 -18.27
C SER A 111 22.82 -9.17 -16.86
N ASN A 112 23.92 -9.89 -16.61
CA ASN A 112 24.60 -9.87 -15.31
C ASN A 112 25.20 -8.49 -14.99
N THR A 113 25.68 -7.76 -16.00
CA THR A 113 26.14 -6.37 -15.84
C THR A 113 24.98 -5.45 -15.45
N GLY A 114 23.82 -5.59 -16.09
CA GLY A 114 22.60 -4.87 -15.71
C GLY A 114 22.16 -5.18 -14.27
N HIS A 115 22.26 -6.45 -13.86
CA HIS A 115 21.93 -6.86 -12.49
C HIS A 115 22.84 -6.21 -11.43
N LEU A 116 24.13 -6.01 -11.71
CA LEU A 116 25.01 -5.25 -10.81
C LEU A 116 24.52 -3.81 -10.62
N TYR A 117 24.14 -3.13 -11.71
CA TYR A 117 23.58 -1.78 -11.62
C TYR A 117 22.24 -1.75 -10.89
N LEU A 118 21.40 -2.77 -11.06
CA LEU A 118 20.15 -2.89 -10.32
C LEU A 118 20.40 -3.02 -8.81
N GLY A 119 21.37 -3.83 -8.39
CA GLY A 119 21.76 -3.91 -6.98
C GLY A 119 22.35 -2.60 -6.42
N MET A 120 23.06 -1.83 -7.26
CA MET A 120 23.53 -0.48 -6.88
C MET A 120 22.39 0.53 -6.77
N ALA A 121 21.32 0.33 -7.54
CA ALA A 121 20.16 1.22 -7.53
C ALA A 121 19.42 1.25 -6.20
N GLU A 122 19.54 0.19 -5.38
CA GLU A 122 19.03 0.16 -4.00
C GLU A 122 19.62 1.27 -3.13
N ARG A 123 20.86 1.72 -3.44
CA ARG A 123 21.56 2.79 -2.70
C ARG A 123 21.48 4.13 -3.40
N ASP A 124 21.42 4.13 -4.72
CA ASP A 124 21.39 5.35 -5.53
C ASP A 124 20.60 5.11 -6.83
N SER A 125 19.41 5.70 -6.87
CA SER A 125 18.45 5.53 -7.96
C SER A 125 18.96 5.95 -9.34
N LYS A 126 20.08 6.70 -9.42
CA LYS A 126 20.72 7.05 -10.70
C LYS A 126 21.13 5.82 -11.52
N HIS A 127 21.42 4.71 -10.85
CA HIS A 127 21.87 3.46 -11.49
C HIS A 127 20.73 2.66 -12.15
N LEU A 128 19.46 3.01 -11.92
CA LEU A 128 18.33 2.37 -12.61
C LEU A 128 18.40 2.56 -14.13
N ALA A 129 18.90 3.71 -14.59
CA ALA A 129 19.06 4.00 -16.01
C ALA A 129 20.16 3.13 -16.66
N ASP A 130 21.25 2.86 -15.93
CA ASP A 130 22.32 1.98 -16.38
C ASP A 130 21.84 0.52 -16.45
N SER A 131 21.12 0.07 -15.42
CA SER A 131 20.47 -1.25 -15.37
C SER A 131 19.60 -1.49 -16.61
N GLU A 132 18.67 -0.58 -16.89
CA GLU A 132 17.78 -0.62 -18.06
C GLU A 132 18.56 -0.69 -19.38
N ARG A 133 19.61 0.14 -19.51
CA ARG A 133 20.45 0.16 -20.71
C ARG A 133 21.08 -1.21 -20.97
N PHE A 134 21.68 -1.83 -19.96
CA PHE A 134 22.33 -3.13 -20.13
C PHE A 134 21.33 -4.27 -20.39
N PHE A 135 20.17 -4.27 -19.74
CA PHE A 135 19.12 -5.23 -20.06
C PHE A 135 18.57 -5.03 -21.48
N THR A 136 18.43 -3.78 -21.93
CA THR A 136 18.02 -3.44 -23.30
C THR A 136 19.05 -3.96 -24.33
N MET A 137 20.34 -3.78 -24.05
CA MET A 137 21.40 -4.35 -24.88
C MET A 137 21.31 -5.88 -24.94
N ALA A 138 21.07 -6.54 -23.80
CA ALA A 138 20.94 -8.00 -23.74
C ALA A 138 19.76 -8.53 -24.58
N VAL A 139 18.58 -7.89 -24.50
CA VAL A 139 17.41 -8.29 -25.31
C VAL A 139 17.56 -7.94 -26.80
N ASN A 140 18.38 -6.94 -27.14
CA ASN A 140 18.72 -6.65 -28.54
C ASN A 140 19.66 -7.72 -29.14
N VAL A 141 20.60 -8.23 -28.33
CA VAL A 141 21.47 -9.35 -28.72
C VAL A 141 20.68 -10.65 -28.82
N MET A 142 19.80 -10.91 -27.86
CA MET A 142 18.93 -12.09 -27.83
C MET A 142 17.50 -11.72 -27.44
N PRO A 143 16.59 -11.52 -28.41
CA PRO A 143 15.19 -11.13 -28.13
C PRO A 143 14.36 -12.16 -27.34
N THR A 144 14.86 -13.39 -27.21
CA THR A 144 14.26 -14.47 -26.42
C THR A 144 14.90 -14.67 -25.04
N HIS A 145 15.75 -13.73 -24.60
CA HIS A 145 16.45 -13.84 -23.31
C HIS A 145 15.52 -13.50 -22.14
N VAL A 146 14.90 -14.55 -21.58
CA VAL A 146 13.85 -14.44 -20.53
C VAL A 146 14.30 -13.60 -19.34
N SER A 147 15.46 -13.89 -18.75
CA SER A 147 15.95 -13.18 -17.56
C SER A 147 16.16 -11.68 -17.79
N SER A 148 16.55 -11.28 -19.02
CA SER A 148 16.72 -9.84 -19.33
C SER A 148 15.39 -9.14 -19.51
N HIS A 149 14.39 -9.79 -20.13
CA HIS A 149 13.03 -9.23 -20.18
C HIS A 149 12.44 -9.09 -18.78
N TYR A 150 12.62 -10.10 -17.91
CA TYR A 150 12.15 -10.05 -16.53
C TYR A 150 12.79 -8.89 -15.75
N ASN A 151 14.12 -8.79 -15.76
CA ASN A 151 14.83 -7.73 -15.03
C ASN A 151 14.63 -6.33 -15.64
N LEU A 152 14.37 -6.24 -16.94
CA LEU A 152 13.93 -5.00 -17.58
C LEU A 152 12.56 -4.58 -17.04
N GLY A 153 11.63 -5.53 -16.90
CA GLY A 153 10.34 -5.31 -16.23
C GLY A 153 10.50 -4.80 -14.80
N VAL A 154 11.39 -5.42 -14.01
CA VAL A 154 11.70 -4.98 -12.63
C VAL A 154 12.25 -3.54 -12.63
N SER A 155 13.22 -3.24 -13.49
CA SER A 155 13.81 -1.90 -13.61
C SER A 155 12.75 -0.85 -13.98
N TYR A 156 11.80 -1.17 -14.87
CA TYR A 156 10.68 -0.29 -15.19
C TYR A 156 9.70 -0.11 -14.03
N THR A 157 9.39 -1.17 -13.29
CA THR A 157 8.54 -1.09 -12.09
C THR A 157 9.14 -0.15 -11.05
N GLU A 158 10.44 -0.26 -10.75
CA GLU A 158 11.15 0.62 -9.80
C GLU A 158 11.13 2.09 -10.24
N ARG A 159 11.15 2.36 -11.55
CA ARG A 159 11.03 3.71 -12.12
C ARG A 159 9.58 4.21 -12.23
N GLY A 160 8.58 3.42 -11.83
CA GLY A 160 7.17 3.73 -12.01
C GLY A 160 6.70 3.71 -13.47
N MET A 161 7.50 3.14 -14.38
CA MET A 161 7.21 3.03 -15.82
C MET A 161 6.36 1.78 -16.10
N TYR A 162 5.20 1.69 -15.48
CA TYR A 162 4.43 0.46 -15.45
C TYR A 162 3.99 -0.04 -16.84
N ARG A 163 3.83 0.83 -17.85
CA ARG A 163 3.44 0.42 -19.22
C ARG A 163 4.54 -0.39 -19.87
N ALA A 164 5.79 0.07 -19.72
CA ALA A 164 6.95 -0.63 -20.21
C ALA A 164 7.18 -1.92 -19.41
N ALA A 165 6.98 -1.87 -18.08
CA ALA A 165 7.04 -3.06 -17.23
C ALA A 165 6.06 -4.15 -17.67
N ARG A 166 4.81 -3.79 -17.97
CA ARG A 166 3.78 -4.71 -18.46
C ARG A 166 4.26 -5.45 -19.71
N SER A 167 4.69 -4.71 -20.73
CA SER A 167 5.17 -5.32 -21.98
C SER A 167 6.37 -6.26 -21.76
N SER A 168 7.27 -5.91 -20.84
CA SER A 168 8.40 -6.77 -20.48
C SER A 168 7.95 -8.07 -19.78
N TYR A 169 7.04 -8.00 -18.81
CA TYR A 169 6.53 -9.19 -18.12
C TYR A 169 5.65 -10.07 -19.01
N GLU A 170 4.81 -9.48 -19.86
CA GLU A 170 4.04 -10.20 -20.88
C GLU A 170 4.99 -10.98 -21.80
N ARG A 171 6.08 -10.35 -22.23
CA ARG A 171 7.09 -11.03 -23.04
C ARG A 171 7.76 -12.19 -22.32
N VAL A 172 8.00 -12.09 -21.01
CA VAL A 172 8.48 -13.22 -20.19
C VAL A 172 7.48 -14.35 -20.21
N LEU A 173 6.19 -14.08 -20.03
CA LEU A 173 5.15 -15.11 -19.99
C LEU A 173 4.85 -15.71 -21.37
N GLU A 174 5.08 -14.99 -22.46
CA GLU A 174 5.07 -15.55 -23.82
C GLU A 174 6.20 -16.57 -24.03
N LEU A 175 7.40 -16.27 -23.51
CA LEU A 175 8.59 -17.12 -23.65
C LEU A 175 8.63 -18.25 -22.62
N SER A 176 8.08 -18.03 -21.43
CA SER A 176 8.06 -18.94 -20.29
C SER A 176 6.72 -18.81 -19.54
N PRO A 177 5.67 -19.50 -19.98
CA PRO A 177 4.33 -19.40 -19.39
C PRO A 177 4.27 -19.77 -17.90
N GLY A 178 5.18 -20.62 -17.42
CA GLY A 178 5.28 -21.05 -16.02
C GLY A 178 6.09 -20.11 -15.12
N HIS A 179 6.48 -18.92 -15.58
CA HIS A 179 7.30 -18.01 -14.77
C HIS A 179 6.47 -17.28 -13.71
N THR A 180 6.26 -17.91 -12.56
CA THR A 180 5.38 -17.42 -11.48
C THR A 180 5.76 -16.03 -10.98
N GLN A 181 7.04 -15.73 -10.78
CA GLN A 181 7.44 -14.39 -10.33
C GLN A 181 7.09 -13.26 -11.33
N ALA A 182 7.23 -13.51 -12.64
CA ALA A 182 6.85 -12.55 -13.66
C ALA A 182 5.33 -12.33 -13.68
N ARG A 183 4.56 -13.41 -13.43
CA ARG A 183 3.10 -13.36 -13.29
C ARG A 183 2.68 -12.52 -12.08
N LEU A 184 3.34 -12.67 -10.94
CA LEU A 184 3.08 -11.86 -9.74
C LEU A 184 3.42 -10.38 -9.97
N ASN A 185 4.56 -10.09 -10.57
CA ASN A 185 4.94 -8.71 -10.88
C ASN A 185 4.01 -8.10 -11.94
N LEU A 186 3.52 -8.89 -12.90
CA LEU A 186 2.53 -8.47 -13.87
C LEU A 186 1.17 -8.14 -13.20
N ALA A 187 0.71 -8.97 -12.25
CA ALA A 187 -0.49 -8.68 -11.46
C ALA A 187 -0.39 -7.32 -10.76
N ASN A 188 0.74 -7.07 -10.07
CA ASN A 188 1.01 -5.77 -9.44
C ASN A 188 1.08 -4.63 -10.47
N THR A 189 1.62 -4.89 -11.66
CA THR A 189 1.71 -3.88 -12.73
C THR A 189 0.34 -3.50 -13.28
N TYR A 190 -0.58 -4.45 -13.46
CA TYR A 190 -1.97 -4.19 -13.84
C TYR A 190 -2.68 -3.29 -12.84
N TYR A 191 -2.46 -3.55 -11.55
CA TYR A 191 -2.97 -2.72 -10.47
C TYR A 191 -2.50 -1.25 -10.60
N PHE A 192 -1.20 -1.02 -10.79
CA PHE A 192 -0.66 0.35 -10.87
C PHE A 192 -1.00 1.09 -12.18
N LEU A 193 -1.17 0.37 -13.29
CA LEU A 193 -1.41 0.97 -14.61
C LEU A 193 -2.82 1.49 -14.83
N GLU A 194 -3.79 0.62 -14.59
CA GLU A 194 -5.15 0.78 -15.08
C GLU A 194 -6.16 0.60 -13.96
N GLN A 195 -5.69 0.25 -12.75
CA GLN A 195 -6.55 -0.27 -11.68
C GLN A 195 -7.44 -1.42 -12.21
N ASP A 196 -6.92 -2.22 -13.16
CA ASP A 196 -7.63 -3.38 -13.67
C ASP A 196 -7.53 -4.53 -12.66
N ILE A 197 -8.49 -4.53 -11.75
CA ILE A 197 -8.60 -5.53 -10.70
C ILE A 197 -8.95 -6.89 -11.28
N GLY A 198 -9.63 -6.94 -12.44
CA GLY A 198 -9.95 -8.21 -13.09
C GLY A 198 -8.69 -8.96 -13.50
N GLU A 199 -7.81 -8.29 -14.25
CA GLU A 199 -6.54 -8.89 -14.67
C GLU A 199 -5.60 -9.12 -13.49
N THR A 200 -5.58 -8.22 -12.50
CA THR A 200 -4.79 -8.41 -11.25
C THR A 200 -5.17 -9.72 -10.55
N ILE A 201 -6.48 -9.93 -10.28
CA ILE A 201 -6.97 -11.13 -9.58
C ILE A 201 -6.75 -12.39 -10.41
N LYS A 202 -7.00 -12.32 -11.73
CA LYS A 202 -6.74 -13.44 -12.64
C LYS A 202 -5.28 -13.89 -12.63
N HIS A 203 -4.33 -12.94 -12.64
CA HIS A 203 -2.91 -13.30 -12.58
C HIS A 203 -2.50 -13.86 -11.21
N PHE A 204 -3.12 -13.42 -10.11
CA PHE A 204 -2.96 -14.07 -8.80
C PHE A 204 -3.49 -15.50 -8.79
N ASP A 205 -4.69 -15.75 -9.32
CA ASP A 205 -5.27 -17.10 -9.38
C ASP A 205 -4.38 -18.04 -10.20
N MET A 206 -3.94 -17.60 -11.37
CA MET A 206 -3.00 -18.37 -12.21
C MET A 206 -1.63 -18.61 -11.55
N ALA A 207 -1.21 -17.75 -10.61
CA ALA A 207 0.02 -17.96 -9.85
C ALA A 207 -0.18 -19.00 -8.73
N LEU A 208 -1.35 -19.03 -8.11
CA LEU A 208 -1.72 -20.00 -7.07
C LEU A 208 -1.83 -21.43 -7.62
N ASP A 209 -2.06 -21.60 -8.92
CA ASP A 209 -2.07 -22.88 -9.62
C ASP A 209 -0.67 -23.54 -9.72
N ASP A 210 0.42 -22.82 -9.41
CA ASP A 210 1.77 -23.37 -9.42
C ASP A 210 1.99 -24.34 -8.23
N PRO A 211 2.22 -25.65 -8.49
CA PRO A 211 2.39 -26.63 -7.43
C PRO A 211 3.67 -26.43 -6.61
N GLU A 212 4.69 -25.80 -7.19
CA GLU A 212 5.98 -25.55 -6.53
C GLU A 212 5.99 -24.23 -5.74
N LEU A 213 4.88 -23.48 -5.76
CA LEU A 213 4.78 -22.20 -5.07
C LEU A 213 4.81 -22.42 -3.55
N ASP A 214 5.74 -21.74 -2.90
CA ASP A 214 5.98 -21.85 -1.47
C ASP A 214 4.85 -21.25 -0.63
N ARG A 215 4.79 -21.66 0.64
CA ARG A 215 3.73 -21.29 1.58
C ARG A 215 3.66 -19.77 1.83
N ASP A 216 4.80 -19.11 1.92
CA ASP A 216 4.87 -17.69 2.26
C ASP A 216 4.42 -16.82 1.08
N THR A 217 4.83 -17.19 -0.13
CA THR A 217 4.37 -16.54 -1.36
C THR A 217 2.88 -16.77 -1.58
N LYS A 218 2.35 -17.98 -1.34
CA LYS A 218 0.89 -18.24 -1.36
C LYS A 218 0.15 -17.31 -0.39
N ARG A 219 0.60 -17.23 0.86
CA ARG A 219 0.01 -16.33 1.86
C ARG A 219 0.02 -14.87 1.40
N MET A 220 1.14 -14.39 0.86
CA MET A 220 1.26 -13.03 0.33
C MET A 220 0.27 -12.76 -0.80
N ILE A 221 0.08 -13.71 -1.72
CA ILE A 221 -0.91 -13.59 -2.81
C ILE A 221 -2.32 -13.48 -2.24
N TYR A 222 -2.70 -14.33 -1.28
CA TYR A 222 -4.02 -14.29 -0.67
C TYR A 222 -4.29 -12.97 0.08
N ILE A 223 -3.30 -12.43 0.80
CA ILE A 223 -3.38 -11.10 1.43
C ILE A 223 -3.65 -10.02 0.38
N ASN A 224 -2.84 -9.97 -0.67
CA ASN A 224 -2.97 -8.97 -1.73
C ASN A 224 -4.30 -9.12 -2.47
N LYS A 225 -4.71 -10.35 -2.78
CA LYS A 225 -5.99 -10.67 -3.43
C LYS A 225 -7.17 -10.19 -2.59
N SER A 226 -7.16 -10.48 -1.28
CA SER A 226 -8.21 -10.05 -0.34
C SER A 226 -8.37 -8.53 -0.32
N GLN A 227 -7.26 -7.79 -0.16
CA GLN A 227 -7.26 -6.33 -0.16
C GLN A 227 -7.79 -5.75 -1.48
N MET A 228 -7.42 -6.33 -2.62
CA MET A 228 -7.91 -5.88 -3.94
C MET A 228 -9.42 -6.12 -4.12
N LEU A 229 -9.92 -7.29 -3.69
CA LEU A 229 -11.35 -7.64 -3.77
C LEU A 229 -12.20 -6.74 -2.88
N GLN A 230 -11.75 -6.51 -1.64
CA GLN A 230 -12.44 -5.65 -0.69
C GLN A 230 -12.55 -4.23 -1.25
N ARG A 231 -11.42 -3.70 -1.73
CA ARG A 231 -11.27 -2.28 -1.96
C ARG A 231 -11.82 -1.77 -3.28
N PHE A 232 -11.80 -2.60 -4.32
CA PHE A 232 -12.10 -2.14 -5.67
C PHE A 232 -13.25 -2.88 -6.35
N ARG A 233 -13.44 -4.17 -6.02
CA ARG A 233 -14.63 -4.92 -6.49
C ARG A 233 -15.84 -4.72 -5.57
N GLY A 234 -15.61 -4.26 -4.34
CA GLY A 234 -16.65 -4.18 -3.32
C GLY A 234 -17.29 -5.55 -3.08
N ASP A 235 -16.47 -6.61 -3.14
CA ASP A 235 -16.87 -8.00 -3.02
C ASP A 235 -16.33 -8.57 -1.69
N PRO A 236 -16.98 -8.25 -0.56
CA PRO A 236 -16.42 -8.56 0.74
C PRO A 236 -16.42 -10.07 1.04
N LEU A 237 -17.27 -10.86 0.38
CA LEU A 237 -17.33 -12.31 0.58
C LEU A 237 -16.10 -12.99 -0.04
N SER A 238 -15.78 -12.71 -1.31
CA SER A 238 -14.55 -13.25 -1.90
C SER A 238 -13.28 -12.66 -1.27
N ALA A 239 -13.34 -11.44 -0.75
CA ALA A 239 -12.24 -10.88 0.03
C ALA A 239 -12.04 -11.65 1.35
N MET A 240 -13.13 -12.05 2.01
CA MET A 240 -13.10 -12.88 3.22
C MET A 240 -12.49 -14.24 2.94
N GLU A 241 -12.96 -14.94 1.90
CA GLU A 241 -12.43 -16.25 1.49
C GLU A 241 -10.92 -16.19 1.29
N ALA A 242 -10.41 -15.18 0.56
CA ALA A 242 -8.98 -15.02 0.37
C ALA A 242 -8.23 -14.71 1.69
N ALA A 243 -8.81 -13.92 2.60
CA ALA A 243 -8.18 -13.64 3.88
C ALA A 243 -8.15 -14.87 4.79
N GLU A 244 -9.20 -15.70 4.77
CA GLU A 244 -9.28 -16.94 5.54
C GLU A 244 -8.25 -17.97 5.03
N GLU A 245 -8.01 -18.06 3.72
CA GLU A 245 -6.91 -18.86 3.17
C GLU A 245 -5.54 -18.35 3.65
N ALA A 246 -5.33 -17.03 3.70
CA ALA A 246 -4.09 -16.46 4.26
C ALA A 246 -3.92 -16.79 5.76
N LEU A 247 -5.01 -16.74 6.53
CA LEU A 247 -5.00 -17.06 7.96
C LEU A 247 -4.77 -18.55 8.21
N PHE A 248 -5.34 -19.42 7.37
CA PHE A 248 -5.08 -20.85 7.43
C PHE A 248 -3.60 -21.16 7.18
N LEU A 249 -2.97 -20.42 6.27
CA LEU A 249 -1.53 -20.51 6.02
C LEU A 249 -0.68 -19.93 7.15
N GLU A 250 -1.15 -18.99 7.96
CA GLU A 250 -0.44 -18.53 9.17
C GLU A 250 -1.42 -18.02 10.24
N PRO A 251 -1.83 -18.86 11.21
CA PRO A 251 -2.93 -18.55 12.13
C PRO A 251 -2.70 -17.40 13.12
N GLU A 252 -1.44 -17.08 13.46
CA GLU A 252 -1.10 -15.98 14.38
C GLU A 252 -0.63 -14.72 13.64
N ASP A 253 -1.04 -14.54 12.38
CA ASP A 253 -0.69 -13.37 11.60
C ASP A 253 -1.61 -12.17 11.91
N VAL A 254 -1.11 -11.24 12.73
CA VAL A 254 -1.83 -10.02 13.11
C VAL A 254 -2.29 -9.20 11.91
N HIS A 255 -1.53 -9.19 10.81
CA HIS A 255 -1.90 -8.42 9.62
C HIS A 255 -3.17 -8.97 8.98
N VAL A 256 -3.25 -10.30 8.81
CA VAL A 256 -4.44 -10.98 8.27
C VAL A 256 -5.62 -10.90 9.24
N ILE A 257 -5.39 -11.06 10.55
CA ILE A 257 -6.46 -10.90 11.56
C ILE A 257 -7.07 -9.49 11.50
N THR A 258 -6.23 -8.47 11.29
CA THR A 258 -6.67 -7.08 11.12
C THR A 258 -7.49 -6.91 9.84
N ILE A 259 -7.05 -7.51 8.72
CA ILE A 259 -7.79 -7.49 7.44
C ILE A 259 -9.18 -8.14 7.61
N ILE A 260 -9.25 -9.32 8.22
CA ILE A 260 -10.52 -10.03 8.47
C ILE A 260 -11.44 -9.18 9.35
N SER A 261 -10.90 -8.57 10.40
CA SER A 261 -11.66 -7.69 11.29
C SER A 261 -12.22 -6.48 10.53
N ALA A 262 -11.43 -5.87 9.64
CA ALA A 262 -11.88 -4.78 8.78
C ALA A 262 -12.97 -5.24 7.79
N ILE A 263 -12.85 -6.41 7.17
CA ILE A 263 -13.87 -6.95 6.25
C ILE A 263 -15.18 -7.20 7.00
N ARG A 264 -15.15 -7.88 8.16
CA ARG A 264 -16.36 -8.16 8.97
C ARG A 264 -17.04 -6.88 9.44
N ARG A 265 -16.26 -5.90 9.89
CA ARG A 265 -16.75 -4.57 10.28
C ARG A 265 -17.49 -3.88 9.12
N ASN A 266 -16.93 -3.93 7.91
CA ASN A 266 -17.58 -3.38 6.70
C ASN A 266 -18.84 -4.15 6.27
N MET A 267 -19.02 -5.40 6.73
CA MET A 267 -20.22 -6.19 6.49
C MET A 267 -21.25 -6.09 7.62
N CYS A 268 -20.95 -5.38 8.72
CA CYS A 268 -21.70 -5.47 9.98
C CYS A 268 -21.87 -6.90 10.48
N ASP A 269 -20.85 -7.74 10.24
CA ASP A 269 -20.82 -9.09 10.76
C ASP A 269 -20.22 -9.08 12.18
N TRP A 270 -21.10 -9.27 13.16
CA TRP A 270 -20.79 -9.18 14.58
C TRP A 270 -20.79 -10.52 15.30
N GLU A 271 -20.91 -11.65 14.59
CA GLU A 271 -20.77 -12.97 15.18
C GLU A 271 -19.42 -13.04 15.90
N GLY A 272 -19.33 -13.36 17.20
CA GLY A 272 -18.02 -13.45 17.90
C GLY A 272 -17.20 -12.14 17.95
N TYR A 273 -17.83 -10.96 17.85
CA TYR A 273 -17.14 -9.66 17.80
C TYR A 273 -16.14 -9.44 18.94
N GLU A 274 -16.54 -9.64 20.21
CA GLU A 274 -15.68 -9.38 21.38
C GLU A 274 -14.42 -10.27 21.41
N GLU A 275 -14.57 -11.56 21.16
CA GLU A 275 -13.48 -12.54 21.16
C GLU A 275 -12.44 -12.18 20.09
N ARG A 276 -12.88 -11.78 18.89
CA ARG A 276 -11.97 -11.36 17.81
C ARG A 276 -11.21 -10.08 18.12
N GLN A 277 -11.86 -9.08 18.74
CA GLN A 277 -11.16 -7.87 19.16
C GLN A 277 -10.05 -8.21 20.16
N GLN A 278 -10.36 -9.10 21.12
CA GLN A 278 -9.36 -9.56 22.10
C GLN A 278 -8.22 -10.33 21.43
N ASP A 279 -8.52 -11.24 20.50
CA ASP A 279 -7.50 -11.98 19.76
C ASP A 279 -6.59 -11.05 18.94
N MET A 280 -7.18 -10.07 18.25
CA MET A 280 -6.41 -9.06 17.51
C MET A 280 -5.46 -8.28 18.42
N ILE A 281 -5.91 -7.85 19.60
CA ILE A 281 -5.07 -7.15 20.59
C ILE A 281 -3.95 -8.07 21.08
N VAL A 282 -4.28 -9.29 21.53
CA VAL A 282 -3.31 -10.23 22.10
C VAL A 282 -2.24 -10.61 21.08
N THR A 283 -2.65 -10.94 19.86
CA THR A 283 -1.73 -11.32 18.79
C THR A 283 -0.87 -10.13 18.34
N CYS A 284 -1.44 -8.92 18.30
CA CYS A 284 -0.66 -7.71 18.09
C CYS A 284 0.41 -7.52 19.17
N LEU A 285 0.07 -7.64 20.46
CA LEU A 285 1.03 -7.46 21.55
C LEU A 285 2.15 -8.52 21.53
N LYS A 286 1.83 -9.76 21.16
CA LYS A 286 2.85 -10.81 20.91
C LYS A 286 3.82 -10.39 19.81
N ASP A 287 3.31 -9.88 18.69
CA ASP A 287 4.14 -9.43 17.56
C ASP A 287 4.99 -8.21 17.90
N VAL A 288 4.43 -7.25 18.63
CA VAL A 288 5.17 -6.08 19.12
C VAL A 288 6.34 -6.51 20.00
N ALA A 289 6.15 -7.53 20.85
CA ALA A 289 7.16 -8.08 21.74
C ALA A 289 8.32 -8.77 20.99
N LYS A 290 8.11 -9.24 19.75
CA LYS A 290 9.18 -9.78 18.88
C LYS A 290 10.18 -8.69 18.45
N GLY A 291 9.83 -7.41 18.61
CA GLY A 291 10.72 -6.27 18.32
C GLY A 291 10.79 -5.85 16.85
N GLY A 292 10.12 -6.59 15.96
CA GLY A 292 10.00 -6.25 14.54
C GLY A 292 9.07 -5.07 14.26
N THR A 293 9.03 -4.64 13.01
CA THR A 293 8.06 -3.67 12.50
C THR A 293 6.68 -4.32 12.41
N LEU A 294 5.67 -3.67 12.98
CA LEU A 294 4.29 -4.12 12.84
C LEU A 294 3.74 -3.78 11.45
N LEU A 295 3.18 -4.78 10.78
CA LEU A 295 2.54 -4.64 9.46
C LEU A 295 1.05 -4.29 9.53
N ALA A 296 0.39 -4.54 10.67
CA ALA A 296 -0.98 -4.08 10.89
C ALA A 296 -1.07 -2.55 10.90
N THR A 297 -2.17 -2.00 10.39
CA THR A 297 -2.37 -0.55 10.28
C THR A 297 -2.85 0.00 11.63
N PRO A 298 -2.17 1.01 12.22
CA PRO A 298 -2.61 1.58 13.49
C PRO A 298 -4.03 2.17 13.48
N TYR A 299 -4.55 2.59 12.32
CA TYR A 299 -5.94 3.01 12.16
C TYR A 299 -6.96 1.92 12.52
N ASP A 300 -6.69 0.65 12.21
CA ASP A 300 -7.67 -0.40 12.51
C ASP A 300 -7.89 -0.60 14.03
N PHE A 301 -6.90 -0.18 14.83
CA PHE A 301 -6.95 -0.20 16.29
C PHE A 301 -7.72 1.00 16.89
N THR A 302 -7.90 2.10 16.15
CA THR A 302 -8.75 3.22 16.62
C THR A 302 -10.22 2.84 16.62
N LEU A 303 -10.58 1.80 15.89
CA LEU A 303 -11.94 1.26 15.76
C LEU A 303 -12.20 0.09 16.73
N ILE A 304 -11.36 -0.10 17.74
CA ILE A 304 -11.59 -1.08 18.80
C ILE A 304 -12.11 -0.33 20.04
N PRO A 305 -13.32 -0.67 20.51
CA PRO A 305 -13.84 -0.14 21.75
C PRO A 305 -12.85 -0.38 22.90
N HIS A 306 -12.55 0.68 23.66
CA HIS A 306 -11.70 0.62 24.86
C HIS A 306 -10.22 0.27 24.62
N ALA A 307 -9.70 0.25 23.38
CA ALA A 307 -8.26 0.17 23.13
C ALA A 307 -7.47 1.24 23.90
N GLY A 308 -8.02 2.46 23.94
CA GLY A 308 -7.45 3.62 24.61
C GLY A 308 -6.11 4.08 24.00
N ASP A 309 -5.67 5.26 24.40
CA ASP A 309 -4.45 5.87 23.83
C ASP A 309 -3.19 5.04 24.09
N ALA A 310 -3.16 4.29 25.20
CA ALA A 310 -2.01 3.44 25.54
C ALA A 310 -1.77 2.33 24.51
N LEU A 311 -2.82 1.61 24.08
CA LEU A 311 -2.67 0.59 23.05
C LEU A 311 -2.30 1.22 21.71
N LEU A 312 -2.95 2.33 21.34
CA LEU A 312 -2.63 3.07 20.11
C LEU A 312 -1.17 3.53 20.08
N GLY A 313 -0.64 4.02 21.21
CA GLY A 313 0.77 4.38 21.35
C GLY A 313 1.70 3.18 21.07
N VAL A 314 1.41 2.02 21.66
CA VAL A 314 2.20 0.79 21.44
C VAL A 314 2.17 0.35 19.99
N VAL A 315 0.98 0.36 19.36
CA VAL A 315 0.78 -0.07 17.97
C VAL A 315 1.47 0.88 16.99
N SER A 316 1.28 2.20 17.16
CA SER A 316 1.92 3.22 16.33
C SER A 316 3.44 3.24 16.50
N GLU A 317 3.96 3.02 17.72
CA GLU A 317 5.40 2.90 17.95
C GLU A 317 5.97 1.69 17.19
N ALA A 318 5.30 0.54 17.28
CA ALA A 318 5.72 -0.67 16.58
C ALA A 318 5.67 -0.53 15.05
N ALA A 319 4.65 0.14 14.52
CA ALA A 319 4.55 0.45 13.09
C ALA A 319 5.66 1.42 12.65
N SER A 320 6.00 2.39 13.49
CA SER A 320 7.05 3.39 13.27
C SER A 320 8.48 2.84 13.25
N ARG A 321 8.72 1.61 13.72
CA ARG A 321 10.06 0.98 13.69
C ARG A 321 10.64 0.91 12.28
N ARG A 322 9.79 0.95 11.24
CA ARG A 322 10.19 1.05 9.82
C ARG A 322 11.05 2.27 9.48
N PHE A 323 11.04 3.31 10.32
CA PHE A 323 11.85 4.52 10.11
C PHE A 323 13.24 4.44 10.77
N ARG A 324 13.53 3.39 11.56
CA ARG A 324 14.83 3.24 12.21
C ARG A 324 15.93 3.01 11.17
N GLY A 325 17.00 3.79 11.25
CA GLY A 325 18.14 3.71 10.31
C GLY A 325 17.90 4.37 8.96
N VAL A 326 16.73 4.97 8.72
CA VAL A 326 16.48 5.78 7.51
C VAL A 326 17.31 7.06 7.59
N ALA A 327 18.06 7.36 6.52
CA ALA A 327 18.84 8.58 6.43
C ALA A 327 17.91 9.81 6.41
N GLN A 328 18.26 10.82 7.21
CA GLN A 328 17.48 12.04 7.35
C GLN A 328 18.20 13.24 6.74
N TYR A 329 17.45 14.20 6.20
CA TYR A 329 18.02 15.47 5.73
C TYR A 329 18.58 16.29 6.90
N ASP A 330 19.76 16.89 6.71
CA ASP A 330 20.38 17.80 7.68
C ASP A 330 19.82 19.22 7.50
N HIS A 331 19.17 19.73 8.55
CA HIS A 331 18.50 21.04 8.55
C HIS A 331 19.32 22.12 9.25
N ARG A 332 20.62 22.24 8.97
CA ARG A 332 21.45 23.31 9.55
C ARG A 332 20.76 24.65 9.31
N ARG A 333 20.38 25.32 10.41
CA ARG A 333 19.52 26.51 10.44
C ARG A 333 19.90 27.52 9.37
N ALA A 334 19.09 27.61 8.32
CA ALA A 334 18.94 28.87 7.59
C ALA A 334 18.11 29.79 8.50
N ALA A 335 18.64 30.96 8.84
CA ALA A 335 17.83 32.00 9.44
C ALA A 335 16.78 32.42 8.40
N ALA A 336 15.51 32.09 8.63
CA ALA A 336 14.44 32.44 7.71
C ALA A 336 14.17 33.96 7.81
N ALA A 337 14.79 34.73 6.92
CA ALA A 337 14.28 36.05 6.55
C ALA A 337 13.20 35.84 5.48
N GLY A 338 11.95 36.22 5.76
CA GLY A 338 10.82 36.07 4.84
C GLY A 338 9.60 35.37 5.45
N PRO A 339 8.59 35.02 4.62
CA PRO A 339 7.39 34.34 5.08
C PRO A 339 7.70 32.93 5.60
N LEU A 340 6.84 32.43 6.50
CA LEU A 340 6.92 31.07 7.01
C LEU A 340 6.51 30.08 5.91
N LYS A 341 7.45 29.25 5.43
CA LYS A 341 7.19 28.20 4.43
C LYS A 341 6.55 26.96 5.06
N ILE A 342 5.29 26.68 4.72
CA ILE A 342 4.53 25.52 5.20
C ILE A 342 4.16 24.63 4.02
N ALA A 343 4.42 23.33 4.15
CA ALA A 343 3.97 22.33 3.20
C ALA A 343 2.87 21.44 3.79
N TYR A 344 1.81 21.17 3.04
CA TYR A 344 0.83 20.14 3.36
C TYR A 344 1.04 18.91 2.50
N LEU A 345 1.03 17.74 3.12
CA LEU A 345 1.26 16.44 2.48
C LEU A 345 -0.01 15.58 2.59
N SER A 346 -0.57 15.15 1.46
CA SER A 346 -1.83 14.36 1.46
C SER A 346 -2.10 13.62 0.14
N CYS A 347 -2.84 12.51 0.19
CA CYS A 347 -3.49 11.94 -1.00
C CYS A 347 -4.93 12.44 -1.24
N ASP A 348 -5.42 13.33 -0.37
CA ASP A 348 -6.85 13.68 -0.33
C ASP A 348 -7.13 15.14 -0.70
N PHE A 349 -6.21 15.79 -1.42
CA PHE A 349 -6.47 17.05 -2.11
C PHE A 349 -7.40 16.85 -3.32
N ARG A 350 -8.65 16.46 -3.04
CA ARG A 350 -9.68 16.02 -3.99
C ARG A 350 -11.07 15.99 -3.31
N ASN A 351 -12.10 15.48 -3.98
CA ASN A 351 -13.41 15.25 -3.35
C ASN A 351 -13.34 14.08 -2.35
N HIS A 352 -12.84 14.39 -1.16
CA HIS A 352 -12.67 13.49 -0.03
C HIS A 352 -12.92 14.26 1.26
N ALA A 353 -13.31 13.57 2.34
CA ALA A 353 -13.57 14.20 3.63
C ALA A 353 -12.43 15.12 4.08
N MET A 354 -11.17 14.64 4.00
CA MET A 354 -10.00 15.45 4.33
C MET A 354 -9.81 16.67 3.43
N GLY A 355 -10.05 16.52 2.12
CA GLY A 355 -10.02 17.64 1.18
C GLY A 355 -11.08 18.69 1.53
N GLN A 356 -12.31 18.26 1.78
CA GLN A 356 -13.43 19.14 2.14
C GLN A 356 -13.16 19.90 3.44
N LEU A 357 -12.66 19.22 4.49
CA LEU A 357 -12.36 19.83 5.79
C LEU A 357 -11.22 20.86 5.71
N THR A 358 -10.17 20.56 4.94
CA THR A 358 -8.93 21.36 4.94
C THR A 358 -8.89 22.45 3.86
N ARG A 359 -9.68 22.32 2.78
CA ARG A 359 -9.71 23.24 1.63
C ARG A 359 -9.84 24.69 2.06
N GLY A 360 -10.84 25.01 2.89
CA GLY A 360 -11.10 26.39 3.32
C GLY A 360 -9.93 27.01 4.10
N MET A 361 -9.33 26.24 5.01
CA MET A 361 -8.16 26.65 5.81
C MET A 361 -6.96 26.94 4.90
N ILE A 362 -6.65 26.03 3.99
CA ILE A 362 -5.49 26.12 3.09
C ILE A 362 -5.64 27.32 2.15
N LEU A 363 -6.79 27.49 1.49
CA LEU A 363 -7.05 28.63 0.59
C LEU A 363 -7.03 29.97 1.33
N HIS A 364 -7.39 29.99 2.61
CA HIS A 364 -7.31 31.20 3.42
C HIS A 364 -5.87 31.54 3.83
N GLN A 365 -5.03 30.53 4.09
CA GLN A 365 -3.59 30.74 4.32
C GLN A 365 -2.86 31.17 3.04
N ASP A 366 -3.17 30.55 1.91
CA ASP A 366 -2.58 30.92 0.61
C ASP A 366 -2.89 32.38 0.23
N ARG A 367 -4.05 32.93 0.62
CA ARG A 367 -4.33 34.37 0.44
C ARG A 367 -3.49 35.30 1.31
N ARG A 368 -2.73 34.78 2.28
CA ARG A 368 -1.88 35.53 3.23
C ARG A 368 -0.38 35.36 2.94
N GLN A 369 0.00 35.34 1.66
CA GLN A 369 1.37 35.07 1.19
C GLN A 369 2.47 35.95 1.83
N ALA A 370 2.12 37.16 2.27
CA ALA A 370 3.06 38.04 2.96
C ALA A 370 3.56 37.48 4.31
N ALA A 371 2.80 36.57 4.94
CA ALA A 371 3.15 35.95 6.21
C ALA A 371 3.50 34.46 6.07
N VAL A 372 2.86 33.74 5.14
CA VAL A 372 2.99 32.29 4.98
C VAL A 372 3.11 31.93 3.50
N ASP A 373 4.16 31.20 3.13
CA ASP A 373 4.31 30.60 1.81
C ASP A 373 3.82 29.14 1.87
N VAL A 374 2.74 28.83 1.13
CA VAL A 374 2.04 27.54 1.19
C VAL A 374 2.41 26.67 -0.01
N SER A 375 2.87 25.45 0.25
CA SER A 375 3.04 24.42 -0.77
C SER A 375 2.17 23.20 -0.48
N LEU A 376 1.60 22.59 -1.51
CA LEU A 376 0.83 21.35 -1.40
C LEU A 376 1.57 20.24 -2.13
N PHE A 377 1.72 19.08 -1.50
CA PHE A 377 2.34 17.90 -2.08
C PHE A 377 1.29 16.79 -2.17
N SER A 378 0.69 16.67 -3.35
CA SER A 378 -0.35 15.68 -3.63
C SER A 378 0.28 14.38 -4.13
N TYR A 379 -0.11 13.25 -3.55
CA TYR A 379 0.13 11.91 -4.12
C TYR A 379 -1.17 11.14 -4.36
N GLY A 380 -2.29 11.85 -4.34
CA GLY A 380 -3.64 11.33 -4.54
C GLY A 380 -3.98 11.04 -5.99
N VAL A 381 -5.17 10.49 -6.23
CA VAL A 381 -5.74 10.48 -7.58
C VAL A 381 -6.19 11.89 -7.96
N HIS A 382 -6.03 12.27 -9.22
CA HIS A 382 -6.70 13.44 -9.78
C HIS A 382 -8.11 13.03 -10.20
N ASP A 383 -9.13 13.40 -9.43
CA ASP A 383 -10.52 13.01 -9.66
C ASP A 383 -11.33 14.03 -10.49
N GLY A 384 -10.74 15.18 -10.83
CA GLY A 384 -11.38 16.23 -11.63
C GLY A 384 -12.43 17.05 -10.88
N SER A 385 -12.55 16.87 -9.56
CA SER A 385 -13.52 17.56 -8.74
C SER A 385 -13.27 19.07 -8.63
N GLU A 386 -14.25 19.81 -8.13
CA GLU A 386 -14.06 21.23 -7.83
C GLU A 386 -12.97 21.42 -6.76
N GLU A 387 -13.03 20.63 -5.68
CA GLU A 387 -12.04 20.67 -4.60
C GLU A 387 -10.61 20.48 -5.12
N ARG A 388 -10.41 19.52 -6.03
CA ARG A 388 -9.12 19.29 -6.67
C ARG A 388 -8.64 20.54 -7.41
N LYS A 389 -9.51 21.19 -8.19
CA LYS A 389 -9.18 22.42 -8.93
C LYS A 389 -8.78 23.56 -8.00
N ASP A 390 -9.42 23.68 -6.83
CA ASP A 390 -9.02 24.73 -5.88
C ASP A 390 -7.67 24.46 -5.25
N PHE A 391 -7.36 23.21 -4.91
CA PHE A 391 -6.01 22.87 -4.45
C PHE A 391 -4.96 23.15 -5.52
N GLU A 392 -5.24 22.85 -6.79
CA GLU A 392 -4.36 23.17 -7.92
C GLU A 392 -4.23 24.67 -8.20
N SER A 393 -5.18 25.49 -7.72
CA SER A 393 -5.08 26.94 -7.82
C SER A 393 -4.05 27.56 -6.87
N VAL A 394 -3.63 26.81 -5.84
CA VAL A 394 -2.55 27.24 -4.94
C VAL A 394 -1.23 27.22 -5.72
N ALA A 395 -0.53 28.36 -5.77
CA ALA A 395 0.67 28.52 -6.58
C ALA A 395 1.78 27.48 -6.24
N GLY A 396 1.82 27.03 -4.98
CA GLY A 396 2.71 25.98 -4.50
C GLY A 396 2.20 24.55 -4.66
N PHE A 397 1.26 24.25 -5.55
CA PHE A 397 0.79 22.87 -5.78
C PHE A 397 1.85 22.01 -6.51
N ASN A 398 2.15 20.82 -5.97
CA ASN A 398 3.12 19.88 -6.51
C ASN A 398 2.50 18.47 -6.57
N GLU A 399 2.47 17.89 -7.76
CA GLU A 399 2.10 16.48 -7.95
C GLU A 399 3.32 15.58 -7.76
N ILE A 400 3.22 14.63 -6.82
CA ILE A 400 4.28 13.69 -6.45
C ILE A 400 3.82 12.22 -6.46
N ARG A 401 2.60 11.93 -6.93
CA ARG A 401 2.06 10.56 -7.03
C ARG A 401 3.01 9.58 -7.73
N THR A 402 3.66 10.02 -8.81
CA THR A 402 4.55 9.16 -9.63
C THR A 402 5.97 9.06 -9.09
N LEU A 403 6.33 9.83 -8.06
CA LEU A 403 7.65 9.81 -7.47
C LEU A 403 7.71 8.73 -6.38
N GLY A 404 8.83 8.02 -6.27
CA GLY A 404 9.16 7.23 -5.08
C GLY A 404 9.38 8.11 -3.84
N ASP A 405 9.37 7.53 -2.64
CA ASP A 405 9.40 8.30 -1.38
C ASP A 405 10.67 9.15 -1.23
N ASP A 406 11.83 8.67 -1.69
CA ASP A 406 13.08 9.44 -1.72
C ASP A 406 12.98 10.69 -2.59
N ALA A 407 12.48 10.53 -3.81
CA ALA A 407 12.33 11.63 -4.76
C ALA A 407 11.26 12.64 -4.28
N ALA A 408 10.19 12.16 -3.64
CA ALA A 408 9.20 13.02 -3.01
C ALA A 408 9.79 13.82 -1.85
N ALA A 409 10.53 13.17 -0.94
CA ALA A 409 11.21 13.84 0.17
C ALA A 409 12.24 14.88 -0.33
N ALA A 410 13.03 14.54 -1.36
CA ALA A 410 13.96 15.45 -1.99
C ALA A 410 13.27 16.69 -2.59
N ARG A 411 12.10 16.50 -3.22
CA ARG A 411 11.30 17.59 -3.77
C ARG A 411 10.79 18.53 -2.68
N ILE A 412 10.38 18.01 -1.53
CA ILE A 412 9.95 18.81 -0.37
C ILE A 412 11.14 19.57 0.22
N ALA A 413 12.27 18.90 0.42
CA ALA A 413 13.49 19.50 0.97
C ALA A 413 14.05 20.62 0.08
N ALA A 414 14.00 20.47 -1.25
CA ALA A 414 14.45 21.47 -2.21
C ALA A 414 13.66 22.79 -2.17
N LYS A 415 12.47 22.82 -1.55
CA LYS A 415 11.71 24.05 -1.31
C LYS A 415 12.18 24.82 -0.07
N GLU A 416 13.10 24.23 0.70
CA GLU A 416 13.54 24.75 2.01
C GLU A 416 12.35 24.98 2.95
N THR A 417 11.43 24.03 2.95
CA THR A 417 10.20 24.07 3.75
C THR A 417 10.57 24.13 5.23
N HIS A 418 9.91 25.01 6.01
CA HIS A 418 10.15 25.11 7.45
C HIS A 418 9.31 24.09 8.22
N ILE A 419 8.03 23.93 7.84
CA ILE A 419 7.07 23.03 8.50
C ILE A 419 6.40 22.16 7.45
N VAL A 420 6.43 20.84 7.63
CA VAL A 420 5.59 19.91 6.87
C VAL A 420 4.46 19.43 7.77
N ILE A 421 3.23 19.62 7.33
CA ILE A 421 2.02 19.13 7.98
C ILE A 421 1.53 17.91 7.19
N ASP A 422 1.59 16.74 7.81
CA ASP A 422 1.02 15.51 7.30
C ASP A 422 -0.46 15.43 7.66
N LEU A 423 -1.28 15.25 6.64
CA LEU A 423 -2.74 15.16 6.76
C LEU A 423 -3.24 13.71 6.74
N MET A 424 -2.34 12.72 6.84
CA MET A 424 -2.70 11.31 6.68
C MET A 424 -2.29 10.42 7.85
N ALA A 425 -1.03 10.51 8.31
CA ALA A 425 -0.39 9.60 9.27
C ALA A 425 -0.73 8.12 9.01
N TRP A 426 -1.40 7.40 9.90
CA TRP A 426 -1.63 5.95 9.75
C TRP A 426 -2.92 5.56 9.02
N THR A 427 -3.42 6.43 8.15
CA THR A 427 -4.59 6.13 7.30
C THR A 427 -4.21 5.42 6.00
N THR A 428 -5.23 4.90 5.31
CA THR A 428 -5.10 4.25 4.00
C THR A 428 -4.38 5.17 3.01
N HIS A 429 -3.42 4.60 2.26
CA HIS A 429 -2.58 5.30 1.27
C HIS A 429 -1.58 6.32 1.79
N SER A 430 -1.45 6.48 3.10
CA SER A 430 -0.40 7.31 3.66
C SER A 430 0.98 6.93 3.13
N ARG A 431 1.82 7.95 2.91
CA ARG A 431 3.23 7.79 2.51
C ARG A 431 4.15 8.22 3.65
N THR A 432 3.97 7.62 4.82
CA THR A 432 4.69 7.96 6.05
C THR A 432 6.21 7.81 5.93
N ALA A 433 6.69 7.00 5.00
CA ALA A 433 8.10 6.88 4.69
C ALA A 433 8.72 8.17 4.12
N ILE A 434 7.94 9.08 3.51
CA ILE A 434 8.41 10.43 3.15
C ILE A 434 8.83 11.19 4.43
N LEU A 435 8.02 11.12 5.49
CA LEU A 435 8.30 11.76 6.77
C LEU A 435 9.48 11.11 7.48
N GLY A 436 9.67 9.79 7.35
CA GLY A 436 10.82 9.05 7.87
C GLY A 436 12.19 9.65 7.46
N ARG A 437 12.25 10.33 6.31
CA ARG A 437 13.44 11.01 5.79
C ARG A 437 13.63 12.41 6.37
N LYS A 438 12.66 12.91 7.14
CA LYS A 438 12.64 14.26 7.74
C LYS A 438 12.95 15.35 6.71
N PRO A 439 12.10 15.60 5.70
CA PRO A 439 12.41 16.56 4.62
C PRO A 439 12.31 18.05 5.04
N ALA A 440 11.88 18.33 6.27
CA ALA A 440 11.83 19.66 6.87
C ALA A 440 12.23 19.59 8.36
N PRO A 441 12.68 20.70 8.97
CA PRO A 441 13.10 20.71 10.37
C PRO A 441 11.96 20.48 11.37
N ILE A 442 10.71 20.80 11.00
CA ILE A 442 9.52 20.57 11.81
C ILE A 442 8.52 19.75 11.00
N LEU A 443 8.15 18.59 11.53
CA LEU A 443 7.10 17.74 11.00
C LEU A 443 5.91 17.73 11.97
N VAL A 444 4.69 17.78 11.43
CA VAL A 444 3.46 17.87 12.23
C VAL A 444 2.42 16.88 11.74
N ASN A 445 1.88 16.06 12.64
CA ASN A 445 0.70 15.23 12.42
C ASN A 445 -0.57 16.07 12.64
N TYR A 446 -1.49 16.09 11.69
CA TYR A 446 -2.73 16.85 11.81
C TYR A 446 -3.93 16.21 11.13
N LEU A 447 -5.03 16.13 11.88
CA LEU A 447 -6.42 15.94 11.44
C LEU A 447 -6.77 14.56 10.86
N GLY A 448 -6.01 14.02 9.90
CA GLY A 448 -6.42 12.80 9.18
C GLY A 448 -6.41 11.52 10.01
N TYR A 449 -5.58 11.47 11.04
CA TYR A 449 -5.45 10.30 11.92
C TYR A 449 -5.69 10.73 13.38
N PRO A 450 -6.70 10.17 14.05
CA PRO A 450 -7.04 10.54 15.43
C PRO A 450 -6.16 9.77 16.43
N GLY A 451 -4.84 9.97 16.36
CA GLY A 451 -3.90 9.30 17.25
C GLY A 451 -2.44 9.71 17.03
N THR A 452 -1.56 9.15 17.86
CA THR A 452 -0.12 9.39 17.79
C THR A 452 0.53 8.73 16.58
N PHE A 453 1.46 9.42 15.94
CA PHE A 453 2.32 8.86 14.91
C PHE A 453 3.24 7.74 15.45
N GLY A 454 3.57 7.77 16.76
CA GLY A 454 4.39 6.76 17.42
C GLY A 454 5.89 6.87 17.16
N SER A 455 6.39 8.04 16.75
CA SER A 455 7.83 8.26 16.56
C SER A 455 8.21 9.73 16.66
N ASN A 456 9.36 9.98 17.28
CA ASN A 456 10.00 11.30 17.37
C ASN A 456 10.53 11.83 16.02
N VAL A 457 10.32 11.10 14.92
CA VAL A 457 10.47 11.64 13.56
C VAL A 457 9.52 12.82 13.36
N VAL A 458 8.26 12.66 13.78
CA VAL A 458 7.24 13.71 13.76
C VAL A 458 7.32 14.49 15.07
N ASP A 459 7.46 15.81 14.97
CA ASP A 459 7.81 16.66 16.12
C ASP A 459 6.57 17.08 16.93
N TYR A 460 5.45 17.36 16.25
CA TYR A 460 4.23 17.85 16.88
C TYR A 460 2.96 17.14 16.38
N ALA A 461 1.94 17.10 17.22
CA ALA A 461 0.56 16.81 16.82
C ALA A 461 -0.34 18.01 17.12
N LEU A 462 -1.11 18.44 16.13
CA LEU A 462 -2.09 19.52 16.26
C LEU A 462 -3.42 18.95 16.78
N VAL A 463 -3.80 19.31 18.00
CA VAL A 463 -4.91 18.71 18.76
C VAL A 463 -5.74 19.77 19.49
N ASP A 464 -6.79 19.34 20.21
CA ASP A 464 -7.51 20.15 21.20
C ASP A 464 -7.66 19.38 22.53
N ALA A 465 -8.14 20.06 23.56
CA ALA A 465 -8.27 19.50 24.91
C ALA A 465 -9.38 18.44 25.05
N VAL A 466 -10.26 18.30 24.05
CA VAL A 466 -11.32 17.28 24.04
C VAL A 466 -10.78 15.99 23.44
N VAL A 467 -10.13 16.05 22.27
CA VAL A 467 -9.61 14.85 21.59
C VAL A 467 -8.32 14.32 22.19
N ALA A 468 -7.52 15.18 22.82
CA ALA A 468 -6.31 14.79 23.53
C ALA A 468 -6.26 15.49 24.90
N PRO A 469 -7.03 14.99 25.90
CA PRO A 469 -7.01 15.57 27.23
C PRO A 469 -5.59 15.64 27.80
N PRO A 470 -5.23 16.68 28.58
CA PRO A 470 -3.89 16.83 29.14
C PRO A 470 -3.38 15.62 29.94
N GLU A 471 -4.28 14.81 30.49
CA GLU A 471 -3.97 13.59 31.22
C GLU A 471 -3.47 12.45 30.31
N GLY A 472 -3.87 12.45 29.03
CA GLY A 472 -3.52 11.43 28.02
C GLY A 472 -2.21 11.69 27.28
N VAL A 473 -1.53 12.82 27.55
CA VAL A 473 -0.30 13.25 26.84
C VAL A 473 0.80 12.19 26.85
N ALA A 474 0.89 11.37 27.90
CA ALA A 474 1.92 10.34 28.03
C ALA A 474 1.86 9.24 26.95
N ALA A 475 0.70 9.06 26.30
CA ALA A 475 0.53 8.09 25.23
C ALA A 475 1.00 8.60 23.85
N TRP A 476 1.39 9.87 23.75
CA TRP A 476 1.80 10.50 22.50
C TRP A 476 3.32 10.61 22.38
N SER A 477 3.85 10.22 21.23
CA SER A 477 5.27 10.44 20.91
C SER A 477 5.59 11.89 20.57
N GLU A 478 4.65 12.58 19.93
CA GLU A 478 4.77 13.96 19.50
C GLU A 478 4.52 14.94 20.65
N LYS A 479 5.05 16.16 20.53
CA LYS A 479 4.62 17.25 21.40
C LYS A 479 3.23 17.74 20.97
N LEU A 480 2.31 17.85 21.92
CA LEU A 480 0.95 18.31 21.60
C LEU A 480 0.91 19.84 21.47
N ALA A 481 0.39 20.30 20.33
CA ALA A 481 0.11 21.70 20.06
C ALA A 481 -1.41 21.92 20.10
N TYR A 482 -1.89 22.49 21.21
CA TYR A 482 -3.31 22.70 21.46
C TYR A 482 -3.86 23.92 20.69
N LEU A 483 -4.85 23.68 19.84
CA LEU A 483 -5.69 24.70 19.26
C LEU A 483 -6.72 25.19 20.29
N PRO A 484 -7.09 26.49 20.28
CA PRO A 484 -7.82 27.11 21.38
C PRO A 484 -9.28 26.66 21.54
N HIS A 485 -9.87 26.03 20.51
CA HIS A 485 -11.29 25.64 20.54
C HIS A 485 -11.45 24.18 20.11
N THR A 486 -11.18 23.90 18.83
CA THR A 486 -11.19 22.55 18.27
C THR A 486 -10.02 22.38 17.31
N TYR A 487 -9.53 21.15 17.21
CA TYR A 487 -8.54 20.74 16.24
C TYR A 487 -9.13 20.65 14.82
N GLN A 488 -10.45 20.46 14.70
CA GLN A 488 -11.07 20.17 13.43
C GLN A 488 -11.27 21.44 12.59
N ALA A 489 -10.56 21.54 11.47
CA ALA A 489 -10.89 22.50 10.42
C ALA A 489 -12.12 22.04 9.63
N ASN A 490 -12.94 22.98 9.15
CA ASN A 490 -14.07 22.67 8.27
C ASN A 490 -14.33 23.80 7.25
N MET A 491 -14.91 23.45 6.11
CA MET A 491 -15.44 24.38 5.12
C MET A 491 -16.90 24.06 4.81
N TYR A 492 -17.81 24.86 5.38
CA TYR A 492 -19.23 24.81 5.06
C TYR A 492 -19.50 25.51 3.73
N PRO A 493 -20.09 24.82 2.73
CA PRO A 493 -20.55 25.51 1.53
C PRO A 493 -21.79 26.34 1.88
N MET A 494 -21.62 27.67 1.89
CA MET A 494 -22.70 28.61 2.22
C MET A 494 -23.84 28.63 1.19
N ASP A 495 -23.64 27.98 0.04
CA ASP A 495 -24.61 27.84 -1.04
C ASP A 495 -25.46 26.56 -0.94
N VAL A 496 -25.30 25.74 0.11
CA VAL A 496 -26.20 24.62 0.37
C VAL A 496 -27.59 25.17 0.73
N PRO A 497 -28.65 24.84 -0.04
CA PRO A 497 -29.99 25.30 0.27
C PRO A 497 -30.43 24.75 1.62
N ILE A 498 -30.84 25.62 2.54
CA ILE A 498 -31.61 25.20 3.70
C ILE A 498 -33.06 25.13 3.26
N CYS A 499 -33.73 24.01 3.52
CA CYS A 499 -35.14 23.87 3.19
C CYS A 499 -35.97 25.01 3.81
N ALA A 500 -36.96 25.51 3.07
CA ALA A 500 -37.83 26.59 3.54
C ALA A 500 -38.64 26.26 4.81
N SER A 501 -38.75 24.99 5.19
CA SER A 501 -39.35 24.50 6.43
C SER A 501 -38.95 23.05 6.72
N ALA A 502 -39.09 22.61 7.97
CA ALA A 502 -38.91 21.21 8.36
C ALA A 502 -39.79 20.26 7.53
N ALA A 503 -41.03 20.65 7.22
CA ALA A 503 -41.93 19.85 6.39
C ALA A 503 -41.46 19.73 4.92
N ALA A 504 -40.85 20.78 4.36
CA ALA A 504 -40.25 20.72 3.03
C ALA A 504 -39.03 19.80 3.00
N CYS A 505 -38.19 19.88 4.03
CA CYS A 505 -37.03 19.02 4.21
C CYS A 505 -37.41 17.55 4.36
N ARG A 506 -38.45 17.27 5.16
CA ARG A 506 -38.99 15.92 5.33
C ARG A 506 -39.56 15.35 4.03
N ARG A 507 -40.29 16.14 3.24
CA ARG A 507 -40.80 15.69 1.92
C ARG A 507 -39.68 15.39 0.92
N LYS A 508 -38.62 16.22 0.93
CA LYS A 508 -37.45 15.97 0.09
C LYS A 508 -36.74 14.67 0.50
N LEU A 509 -36.53 14.48 1.80
CA LEU A 509 -35.96 13.25 2.33
C LEU A 509 -36.81 12.01 1.99
N GLU A 510 -38.14 12.12 2.03
CA GLU A 510 -39.06 11.05 1.62
C GLU A 510 -38.93 10.67 0.13
N GLN A 511 -38.63 11.64 -0.74
CA GLN A 511 -38.39 11.38 -2.17
C GLN A 511 -37.11 10.56 -2.39
N ASP A 512 -36.10 10.80 -1.55
CA ASP A 512 -34.82 10.08 -1.56
C ASP A 512 -34.93 8.66 -0.95
N VAL A 513 -36.04 8.34 -0.27
CA VAL A 513 -36.33 6.96 0.16
C VAL A 513 -36.69 6.13 -1.08
N GLN A 514 -35.70 5.38 -1.56
CA GLN A 514 -35.82 4.48 -2.71
C GLN A 514 -35.91 3.00 -2.30
N ASP A 515 -35.70 2.69 -1.02
CA ASP A 515 -35.56 1.32 -0.56
C ASP A 515 -36.89 0.57 -0.47
N HIS A 516 -36.89 -0.72 -0.80
CA HIS A 516 -37.93 -1.78 -0.74
C HIS A 516 -39.45 -1.41 -0.75
N PRO A 517 -40.32 -2.27 -1.31
CA PRO A 517 -41.78 -2.08 -1.22
C PRO A 517 -42.24 -1.86 0.23
N GLY A 518 -42.78 -0.67 0.52
CA GLY A 518 -43.29 -0.30 1.85
C GLY A 518 -42.42 0.66 2.67
N SER A 519 -41.14 0.91 2.32
CA SER A 519 -40.30 1.81 3.14
C SER A 519 -40.80 3.26 3.13
N ARG A 520 -41.39 3.72 2.03
CA ARG A 520 -42.06 5.03 1.98
C ARG A 520 -43.28 5.10 2.88
N ASP A 521 -44.07 4.03 2.97
CA ASP A 521 -45.22 3.98 3.88
C ASP A 521 -44.75 4.05 5.34
N VAL A 522 -43.71 3.28 5.70
CA VAL A 522 -43.10 3.33 7.04
C VAL A 522 -42.53 4.71 7.35
N PHE A 523 -41.80 5.32 6.41
CA PHE A 523 -41.24 6.67 6.56
C PHE A 523 -42.34 7.72 6.75
N SER A 524 -43.41 7.65 5.96
CA SER A 524 -44.51 8.63 6.00
C SER A 524 -45.21 8.64 7.37
N LYS A 525 -45.27 7.48 8.03
CA LYS A 525 -45.88 7.27 9.36
C LYS A 525 -44.92 7.55 10.51
N ALA A 526 -43.64 7.81 10.26
CA ALA A 526 -42.67 8.00 11.33
C ALA A 526 -42.97 9.27 12.15
N SER A 527 -43.01 9.20 13.47
CA SER A 527 -43.07 10.41 14.32
C SER A 527 -41.69 10.91 14.73
N PHE A 528 -40.65 10.07 14.56
CA PHE A 528 -39.27 10.40 14.91
C PHE A 528 -38.29 9.81 13.88
N LEU A 529 -37.38 10.64 13.36
CA LEU A 529 -36.33 10.20 12.46
C LEU A 529 -34.99 10.20 13.21
N MET A 530 -34.32 9.05 13.17
CA MET A 530 -32.95 8.86 13.64
C MET A 530 -32.08 8.76 12.40
N CYS A 531 -31.08 9.62 12.26
CA CYS A 531 -30.18 9.59 11.11
C CYS A 531 -28.76 9.26 11.54
N ASN A 532 -28.15 8.30 10.88
CA ASN A 532 -26.71 8.13 10.90
C ASN A 532 -26.23 7.95 9.46
N PHE A 533 -25.48 8.93 8.97
CA PHE A 533 -24.89 8.89 7.63
C PHE A 533 -23.37 8.71 7.68
N ASN A 534 -22.87 8.02 8.69
CA ASN A 534 -21.47 7.58 8.73
C ASN A 534 -21.26 6.41 7.77
N ASN A 535 -20.01 6.09 7.47
CA ASN A 535 -19.68 4.80 6.90
C ASN A 535 -20.07 3.69 7.90
N VAL A 536 -20.46 2.53 7.38
CA VAL A 536 -21.05 1.47 8.22
C VAL A 536 -20.03 0.76 9.10
N ASP A 537 -18.75 0.86 8.74
CA ASP A 537 -17.65 0.37 9.55
C ASP A 537 -17.54 1.07 10.91
N LYS A 538 -18.14 2.25 11.07
CA LYS A 538 -18.27 2.93 12.37
C LYS A 538 -19.43 2.42 13.22
N VAL A 539 -20.32 1.59 12.66
CA VAL A 539 -21.50 1.08 13.36
C VAL A 539 -21.13 -0.20 14.09
N GLU A 540 -21.18 -0.13 15.42
CA GLU A 540 -20.80 -1.22 16.32
C GLU A 540 -22.02 -1.93 16.90
N PRO A 541 -21.88 -3.19 17.34
CA PRO A 541 -23.00 -3.94 17.89
C PRO A 541 -23.63 -3.25 19.10
N VAL A 542 -22.81 -2.69 20.01
CA VAL A 542 -23.30 -2.02 21.23
C VAL A 542 -24.09 -0.75 20.90
N VAL A 543 -23.56 0.08 20.00
CA VAL A 543 -24.20 1.33 19.56
C VAL A 543 -25.50 1.03 18.80
N TYR A 544 -25.47 0.09 17.86
CA TYR A 544 -26.66 -0.28 17.09
C TYR A 544 -27.75 -0.85 18.00
N ARG A 545 -27.42 -1.75 18.92
CA ARG A 545 -28.37 -2.26 19.93
C ARG A 545 -28.94 -1.16 20.81
N THR A 546 -28.16 -0.13 21.12
CA THR A 546 -28.65 1.06 21.85
C THR A 546 -29.70 1.82 21.05
N TRP A 547 -29.50 1.99 19.74
CA TRP A 547 -30.51 2.57 18.84
C TRP A 547 -31.76 1.70 18.75
N LEU A 548 -31.61 0.37 18.64
CA LEU A 548 -32.75 -0.56 18.62
C LEU A 548 -33.56 -0.51 19.93
N ASN A 549 -32.90 -0.42 21.09
CA ASN A 549 -33.56 -0.25 22.39
C ASN A 549 -34.41 1.02 22.45
N PHE A 550 -33.95 2.12 21.84
CA PHE A 550 -34.75 3.32 21.68
C PHE A 550 -35.96 3.06 20.75
N MET A 551 -35.73 2.44 19.59
CA MET A 551 -36.79 2.13 18.62
C MET A 551 -37.87 1.17 19.15
N GLN A 552 -37.53 0.26 20.06
CA GLN A 552 -38.50 -0.58 20.76
C GLN A 552 -39.47 0.25 21.61
N ARG A 553 -38.95 1.28 22.31
CA ARG A 553 -39.74 2.19 23.16
C ARG A 553 -40.54 3.20 22.34
N HIS A 554 -40.04 3.57 21.17
CA HIS A 554 -40.68 4.51 20.26
C HIS A 554 -41.13 3.81 18.98
N ARG A 555 -42.34 3.25 18.96
CA ARG A 555 -42.84 2.35 17.89
C ARG A 555 -42.87 2.96 16.48
N GLU A 556 -42.91 4.28 16.39
CA GLU A 556 -42.93 5.04 15.13
C GLU A 556 -41.58 5.72 14.83
N ALA A 557 -40.51 5.38 15.55
CA ALA A 557 -39.18 5.83 15.18
C ALA A 557 -38.67 5.07 13.93
N VAL A 558 -37.93 5.75 13.05
CA VAL A 558 -37.30 5.15 11.88
C VAL A 558 -35.81 5.51 11.89
N LEU A 559 -34.95 4.53 11.63
CA LEU A 559 -33.52 4.72 11.51
C LEU A 559 -33.13 4.80 10.04
N LEU A 560 -32.47 5.90 9.66
CA LEU A 560 -31.92 6.13 8.33
C LEU A 560 -30.42 5.90 8.38
N LEU A 561 -29.94 4.93 7.60
CA LEU A 561 -28.53 4.58 7.47
C LEU A 561 -28.04 4.87 6.05
N LEU A 562 -26.73 5.06 5.88
CA LEU A 562 -26.13 5.09 4.54
C LEU A 562 -26.07 3.69 3.92
N SER A 563 -26.53 3.58 2.68
CA SER A 563 -26.37 2.40 1.84
C SER A 563 -24.89 2.21 1.45
N GLN A 564 -24.45 0.95 1.42
CA GLN A 564 -23.15 0.59 0.85
C GLN A 564 -23.25 0.45 -0.67
N LYS A 565 -22.10 0.56 -1.34
CA LYS A 565 -22.02 0.37 -2.80
C LYS A 565 -21.70 -1.09 -3.12
N GLY A 566 -22.10 -1.55 -4.32
CA GLY A 566 -21.69 -2.83 -4.87
C GLY A 566 -22.24 -4.04 -4.11
N LYS A 567 -21.51 -5.17 -4.14
CA LYS A 567 -22.00 -6.44 -3.59
C LYS A 567 -22.17 -6.41 -2.07
N ALA A 568 -21.43 -5.54 -1.37
CA ALA A 568 -21.55 -5.36 0.08
C ALA A 568 -22.94 -4.87 0.54
N GLN A 569 -23.68 -4.16 -0.32
CA GLN A 569 -24.98 -3.56 0.03
C GLN A 569 -25.97 -4.58 0.59
N ASN A 570 -26.14 -5.71 -0.09
CA ASN A 570 -27.13 -6.71 0.29
C ASN A 570 -26.72 -7.45 1.58
N VAL A 571 -25.43 -7.69 1.77
CA VAL A 571 -24.89 -8.37 2.97
C VAL A 571 -25.09 -7.49 4.19
N VAL A 572 -24.69 -6.21 4.11
CA VAL A 572 -24.85 -5.25 5.21
C VAL A 572 -26.31 -5.04 5.57
N ARG A 573 -27.19 -4.91 4.56
CA ARG A 573 -28.63 -4.78 4.77
C ARG A 573 -29.18 -6.00 5.50
N ALA A 574 -28.86 -7.21 5.04
CA ALA A 574 -29.33 -8.44 5.67
C ALA A 574 -28.87 -8.53 7.13
N ASN A 575 -27.57 -8.33 7.41
CA ASN A 575 -27.02 -8.43 8.76
C ASN A 575 -27.68 -7.43 9.73
N LEU A 576 -27.85 -6.16 9.31
CA LEU A 576 -28.47 -5.14 10.15
C LEU A 576 -29.99 -5.35 10.33
N HIS A 577 -30.66 -5.91 9.33
CA HIS A 577 -32.08 -6.28 9.42
C HIS A 577 -32.29 -7.49 10.34
N ASP A 578 -31.41 -8.49 10.27
CA ASP A 578 -31.44 -9.67 11.14
C ASP A 578 -31.17 -9.27 12.59
N GLU A 579 -30.19 -8.41 12.85
CA GLU A 579 -29.97 -7.88 14.21
C GLU A 579 -31.17 -7.04 14.68
N ALA A 580 -31.78 -6.23 13.81
CA ALA A 580 -32.98 -5.47 14.16
C ALA A 580 -34.13 -6.40 14.57
N ALA A 581 -34.35 -7.48 13.81
CA ALA A 581 -35.36 -8.48 14.11
C ALA A 581 -35.08 -9.22 15.42
N ALA A 582 -33.83 -9.63 15.65
CA ALA A 582 -33.39 -10.24 16.91
C ALA A 582 -33.58 -9.28 18.10
N GLY A 583 -33.34 -7.99 17.87
CA GLY A 583 -33.62 -6.89 18.78
C GLY A 583 -35.09 -6.44 18.79
N GLY A 584 -36.05 -7.22 18.30
CA GLY A 584 -37.49 -6.93 18.41
C GLY A 584 -37.99 -5.69 17.67
N VAL A 585 -37.22 -5.19 16.70
CA VAL A 585 -37.58 -4.06 15.83
C VAL A 585 -37.89 -4.59 14.43
N HIS A 586 -39.02 -4.19 13.86
CA HIS A 586 -39.37 -4.60 12.50
C HIS A 586 -38.32 -4.10 11.49
N PRO A 587 -37.70 -4.97 10.66
CA PRO A 587 -36.61 -4.60 9.75
C PRO A 587 -36.91 -3.42 8.83
N GLY A 588 -38.16 -3.31 8.36
CA GLY A 588 -38.61 -2.19 7.51
C GLY A 588 -38.54 -0.79 8.16
N ARG A 589 -38.25 -0.70 9.48
CA ARG A 589 -37.99 0.57 10.18
C ARG A 589 -36.53 1.01 10.08
N ILE A 590 -35.66 0.18 9.49
CA ILE A 590 -34.26 0.49 9.17
C ILE A 590 -34.19 0.72 7.66
N ILE A 591 -34.05 1.98 7.26
CA ILE A 591 -34.08 2.41 5.86
C ILE A 591 -32.68 2.79 5.42
N PHE A 592 -32.22 2.23 4.30
CA PHE A 592 -30.93 2.54 3.72
C PHE A 592 -31.07 3.62 2.64
N MET A 593 -30.41 4.75 2.87
CA MET A 593 -30.38 5.91 1.99
C MET A 593 -29.18 5.82 1.05
N GLU A 594 -29.41 5.99 -0.24
CA GLU A 594 -28.33 6.00 -1.24
C GLU A 594 -27.30 7.12 -0.98
N ARG A 595 -26.09 6.93 -1.50
CA ARG A 595 -25.03 7.94 -1.38
C ARG A 595 -25.26 9.06 -2.40
N ASN A 596 -25.24 10.30 -1.91
CA ASN A 596 -25.33 11.51 -2.71
C ASN A 596 -23.96 12.17 -2.84
N ASP A 597 -23.80 13.03 -3.86
CA ASP A 597 -22.73 14.03 -3.88
C ASP A 597 -22.81 14.94 -2.65
N TRP A 598 -21.72 15.65 -2.37
CA TRP A 598 -21.54 16.41 -1.13
C TRP A 598 -22.68 17.40 -0.84
N LYS A 599 -23.04 18.28 -1.78
CA LYS A 599 -24.09 19.30 -1.53
C LYS A 599 -25.48 18.69 -1.28
N PRO A 600 -26.00 17.76 -2.11
CA PRO A 600 -27.27 17.10 -1.79
C PRO A 600 -27.23 16.25 -0.51
N HIS A 601 -26.06 15.71 -0.15
CA HIS A 601 -25.87 15.01 1.13
C HIS A 601 -26.01 15.97 2.33
N LEU A 602 -25.44 17.17 2.26
CA LEU A 602 -25.60 18.19 3.30
C LEU A 602 -27.05 18.68 3.41
N GLU A 603 -27.71 18.90 2.27
CA GLU A 603 -29.10 19.37 2.25
C GLU A 603 -30.05 18.37 2.94
N ARG A 604 -29.88 17.06 2.69
CA ARG A 604 -30.74 16.05 3.31
C ARG A 604 -30.53 15.89 4.82
N ILE A 605 -29.34 16.22 5.35
CA ILE A 605 -29.09 16.20 6.81
C ILE A 605 -30.05 17.16 7.51
N GLY A 606 -30.34 18.31 6.90
CA GLY A 606 -31.34 19.26 7.41
C GLY A 606 -32.76 18.70 7.54
N GLY A 607 -33.09 17.59 6.86
CA GLY A 607 -34.37 16.90 6.99
C GLY A 607 -34.38 15.73 7.97
N GLY A 608 -33.21 15.31 8.47
CA GLY A 608 -33.03 14.11 9.27
C GLY A 608 -33.53 14.20 10.71
N GLY A 609 -33.84 15.40 11.21
CA GLY A 609 -34.41 15.64 12.53
C GLY A 609 -33.44 15.45 13.70
N ASN A 610 -32.76 14.30 13.81
CA ASN A 610 -31.80 14.01 14.87
C ASN A 610 -30.66 13.10 14.36
N PHE A 611 -29.42 13.52 14.53
CA PHE A 611 -28.25 12.72 14.20
C PHE A 611 -27.84 11.84 15.39
N PHE A 612 -27.71 10.54 15.18
CA PHE A 612 -27.29 9.56 16.19
C PHE A 612 -25.86 9.14 15.91
N ASP A 613 -24.92 9.55 16.76
CA ASP A 613 -23.48 9.32 16.52
C ASP A 613 -23.02 7.90 16.91
N THR A 614 -21.80 7.56 16.47
CA THR A 614 -21.06 6.32 16.78
C THR A 614 -20.02 6.54 17.88
N ASP A 615 -19.62 5.49 18.61
CA ASP A 615 -18.79 5.59 19.83
C ASP A 615 -17.27 5.52 19.54
N ALA A 616 -16.79 4.51 18.80
CA ALA A 616 -15.34 4.30 18.63
C ALA A 616 -14.62 5.31 17.72
N GLU A 617 -15.31 5.84 16.71
CA GLU A 617 -14.85 6.97 15.92
C GLU A 617 -16.08 7.84 15.71
N GLY A 618 -16.10 9.04 16.30
CA GLY A 618 -17.21 9.98 16.12
C GLY A 618 -17.43 10.32 14.64
N ALA A 619 -18.36 11.24 14.38
CA ALA A 619 -18.71 11.68 13.03
C ALA A 619 -18.01 13.00 12.60
N PRO A 620 -16.67 13.13 12.46
CA PRO A 620 -16.06 14.44 12.23
C PRO A 620 -16.60 15.15 10.98
N PRO A 621 -16.64 14.58 9.76
CA PRO A 621 -17.14 15.30 8.58
C PRO A 621 -18.68 15.36 8.50
N THR A 622 -19.35 14.31 9.00
CA THR A 622 -20.80 14.11 8.89
C THR A 622 -21.58 14.88 9.95
N ALA A 623 -21.12 14.90 11.20
CA ALA A 623 -21.66 15.78 12.23
C ALA A 623 -21.29 17.25 11.96
N ALA A 624 -20.08 17.50 11.47
CA ALA A 624 -19.71 18.84 11.00
C ALA A 624 -20.35 19.21 9.65
N GLY A 625 -21.15 18.35 9.02
CA GLY A 625 -21.97 18.69 7.86
C GLY A 625 -23.33 19.30 8.24
N ALA A 626 -23.76 19.18 9.49
CA ALA A 626 -25.01 19.79 9.94
C ALA A 626 -24.90 21.33 9.84
N PRO A 627 -25.81 22.02 9.13
CA PRO A 627 -25.78 23.46 9.05
C PRO A 627 -25.94 24.08 10.45
N PRO A 628 -25.28 25.20 10.76
CA PRO A 628 -25.44 25.87 12.05
C PRO A 628 -26.90 26.34 12.21
N GLY A 629 -27.63 25.73 13.14
CA GLY A 629 -29.01 26.09 13.48
C GLY A 629 -30.08 25.00 13.26
N GLY A 630 -29.68 23.76 12.98
CA GLY A 630 -30.56 22.57 12.97
C GLY A 630 -30.63 21.88 14.32
#